data_AF-A0A439CX93-F1
#
_entry.id   AF-A0A439CX93-F1
#
_cell.length_a   1.000
_cell.length_b   1.000
_cell.length_c   1.000
_cell.angle_alpha   90.00
_cell.angle_beta   90.00
_cell.angle_gamma   90.00
#
_symmetry.space_group_name_H-M   'P 1'
#
loop_
_entity.id
_entity.type
_entity.pdbx_description
1 polymer ?
#
loop_
_entity_poly.entity_id
_entity_poly.type
_entity_poly.pdbx_seq_one_letter_code
_entity_poly.pdbx_strand_id
1 'polypeptide(L)'
;MNHTYTSYTLPGQSNLTISNYDGIRNTTDGVSDWVGSGSVIFQSDTLSTIQATVSPQNTISFSNTTNSTTFVVFQIIQSRPDFLNNVSDWSTTLPMATECGLYFCAKMYSSSVVEGELQENVTAAWSNRDPRSYKAQNVGREITPDEWDQQYNFSLYIGSQDYVRSDLQVIIPEEEATRVGLSKDQPKRFNISQATIQTTMNWITTKFAPDQIYVPGKATYNVSSGVVNDGPGQVIGNSSDLNATFSAVANSMTVYMRNTGLESIPQYGTTQTWVLYFRIRWAFLAPPLVLTVVGCLFLFYTIWETQSLGLVAWKESTLATLAHGLDILTRAKLRDAYQDGTEEKSAREITARVEKSWGGLELCEVRPS
;
A
#
# COMPACT_ATOMS: atom_id res chain seq x y z
N MET A 1 61.42 14.18 6.29
CA MET A 1 61.46 12.72 6.04
C MET A 1 60.93 12.52 4.63
N ASN A 2 61.56 11.69 3.80
CA ASN A 2 61.02 11.35 2.48
C ASN A 2 59.86 10.38 2.69
N HIS A 3 58.63 10.88 2.62
CA HIS A 3 57.46 10.01 2.60
C HIS A 3 57.32 9.42 1.20
N THR A 4 57.24 8.10 1.10
CA THR A 4 56.97 7.41 -0.16
C THR A 4 55.46 7.32 -0.37
N TYR A 5 55.05 7.28 -1.64
CA TYR A 5 53.66 7.40 -2.06
C TYR A 5 53.34 6.31 -3.09
N THR A 6 52.34 5.47 -2.79
CA THR A 6 51.86 4.45 -3.72
C THR A 6 50.51 4.86 -4.29
N SER A 7 50.38 4.76 -5.62
CA SER A 7 49.13 4.99 -6.34
C SER A 7 48.69 3.72 -7.04
N TYR A 8 47.42 3.38 -6.88
CA TYR A 8 46.77 2.27 -7.57
C TYR A 8 45.81 2.83 -8.60
N THR A 9 45.96 2.37 -9.84
CA THR A 9 45.16 2.81 -10.98
C THR A 9 44.31 1.65 -11.49
N LEU A 10 43.02 1.91 -11.69
CA LEU A 10 42.13 0.98 -12.36
C LEU A 10 42.51 0.91 -13.85
N PRO A 11 42.81 -0.29 -14.39
CA PRO A 11 43.12 -0.41 -15.81
C PRO A 11 41.88 -0.10 -16.66
N GLY A 12 42.00 0.79 -17.63
CA GLY A 12 40.88 1.18 -18.50
C GLY A 12 41.02 2.61 -19.05
N GLN A 13 39.99 3.10 -19.73
CA GLN A 13 39.97 4.47 -20.28
C GLN A 13 39.68 5.55 -19.23
N SER A 14 39.20 5.19 -18.03
CA SER A 14 38.84 6.14 -16.98
C SER A 14 40.00 6.65 -16.14
N ASN A 15 41.17 5.99 -16.17
CA ASN A 15 42.35 6.33 -15.37
C ASN A 15 42.04 6.58 -13.89
N LEU A 16 41.03 5.89 -13.32
CA LEU A 16 40.61 6.08 -11.93
C LEU A 16 41.73 5.66 -10.97
N THR A 17 42.16 6.57 -10.09
CA THR A 17 43.27 6.32 -9.15
C THR A 17 42.86 6.50 -7.70
N ILE A 18 43.42 5.67 -6.83
CA ILE A 18 43.45 5.89 -5.38
C ILE A 18 44.88 5.85 -4.90
N SER A 19 45.24 6.76 -4.00
CA SER A 19 46.63 6.90 -3.63
C SER A 19 46.77 7.54 -2.25
N ASN A 20 47.68 6.98 -1.47
CA ASN A 20 47.97 7.36 -0.09
C ASN A 20 49.48 7.27 0.16
N TYR A 21 49.92 7.88 1.26
CA TYR A 21 51.28 7.67 1.75
C TYR A 21 51.48 6.23 2.18
N ASP A 22 52.69 5.72 1.94
CA ASP A 22 53.07 4.40 2.42
C ASP A 22 53.22 4.43 3.95
N GLY A 23 52.78 3.35 4.58
CA GLY A 23 52.72 3.21 6.02
C GLY A 23 51.38 2.66 6.50
N ILE A 24 51.33 2.34 7.80
CA ILE A 24 50.08 2.08 8.49
C ILE A 24 49.30 3.39 8.56
N ARG A 25 47.99 3.32 8.35
CA ARG A 25 47.08 4.46 8.48
C ARG A 25 47.33 5.21 9.78
N ASN A 26 47.85 6.43 9.67
CA ASN A 26 48.24 7.25 10.81
C ASN A 26 47.15 8.29 11.07
N THR A 27 46.28 8.01 12.04
CA THR A 27 45.19 8.93 12.38
C THR A 27 45.67 10.20 13.10
N THR A 28 46.95 10.31 13.44
CA THR A 28 47.53 11.37 14.27
C THR A 28 48.46 12.32 13.51
N ASP A 29 49.04 11.90 12.39
CA ASP A 29 49.96 12.73 11.61
C ASP A 29 49.25 13.33 10.41
N GLY A 30 48.66 14.50 10.60
CA GLY A 30 48.41 15.37 9.46
C GLY A 30 49.77 15.83 8.95
N VAL A 31 50.28 15.22 7.88
CA VAL A 31 51.49 15.69 7.21
C VAL A 31 51.19 17.10 6.70
N SER A 32 51.86 18.09 7.29
CA SER A 32 51.81 19.47 6.84
C SER A 32 52.59 19.58 5.53
N ASP A 33 51.92 19.61 4.39
CA ASP A 33 52.60 19.95 3.14
C ASP A 33 52.57 21.48 2.97
N TRP A 34 53.77 22.08 2.92
CA TRP A 34 53.93 23.52 2.79
C TRP A 34 53.81 23.91 1.32
N VAL A 35 52.61 24.26 0.88
CA VAL A 35 52.45 25.04 -0.35
C VAL A 35 52.93 26.45 -0.03
N GLY A 36 53.79 27.04 -0.87
CA GLY A 36 54.53 28.30 -0.64
C GLY A 36 53.72 29.58 -0.38
N SER A 37 52.49 29.48 0.08
CA SER A 37 51.57 30.55 0.46
C SER A 37 50.97 30.34 1.86
N GLY A 38 51.78 29.88 2.83
CA GLY A 38 51.48 29.94 4.27
C GLY A 38 50.28 29.14 4.76
N SER A 39 49.69 28.29 3.93
CA SER A 39 48.55 27.42 4.30
C SER A 39 49.06 26.00 4.53
N VAL A 40 48.98 25.51 5.77
CA VAL A 40 49.30 24.13 6.11
C VAL A 40 48.15 23.24 5.67
N ILE A 41 48.33 22.46 4.60
CA ILE A 41 47.35 21.44 4.22
C ILE A 41 47.68 20.18 5.02
N PHE A 42 46.75 19.74 5.88
CA PHE A 42 46.80 18.39 6.45
C PHE A 42 46.31 17.42 5.38
N GLN A 43 47.22 16.72 4.72
CA GLN A 43 46.82 15.73 3.71
C GLN A 43 46.20 14.53 4.43
N SER A 44 44.97 14.18 4.06
CA SER A 44 44.21 13.10 4.67
C SER A 44 44.23 11.87 3.77
N ASP A 45 44.23 10.68 4.38
CA ASP A 45 44.16 9.43 3.62
C ASP A 45 42.86 9.38 2.82
N THR A 46 42.97 9.16 1.51
CA THR A 46 41.84 8.86 0.62
C THR A 46 41.36 7.45 0.92
N LEU A 47 40.11 7.31 1.37
CA LEU A 47 39.51 6.01 1.65
C LEU A 47 38.77 5.44 0.45
N SER A 48 38.28 6.29 -0.44
CA SER A 48 37.67 5.85 -1.69
C SER A 48 37.75 6.92 -2.77
N THR A 49 37.85 6.48 -4.02
CA THR A 49 37.68 7.33 -5.20
C THR A 49 36.51 6.79 -6.03
N ILE A 50 35.65 7.68 -6.51
CA ILE A 50 34.48 7.32 -7.33
C ILE A 50 34.43 8.19 -8.59
N GLN A 51 34.00 7.57 -9.70
CA GLN A 51 33.74 8.22 -10.97
C GLN A 51 32.51 7.57 -11.62
N ALA A 52 31.64 8.37 -12.25
CA ALA A 52 30.58 7.83 -13.09
C ALA A 52 30.87 8.05 -14.58
N THR A 53 30.52 7.06 -15.39
CA THR A 53 30.62 7.12 -16.85
C THR A 53 29.31 6.69 -17.49
N VAL A 54 28.91 7.41 -18.52
CA VAL A 54 27.75 7.11 -19.38
C VAL A 54 28.16 6.29 -20.60
N SER A 55 29.43 5.93 -20.70
CA SER A 55 30.00 5.10 -21.76
C SER A 55 30.48 3.78 -21.17
N PRO A 56 29.64 2.72 -21.17
CA PRO A 56 30.00 1.41 -20.63
C PRO A 56 31.28 0.81 -21.23
N GLN A 57 31.57 1.12 -22.50
CA GLN A 57 32.80 0.71 -23.19
C GLN A 57 34.10 1.18 -22.51
N ASN A 58 34.05 2.24 -21.67
CA ASN A 58 35.21 2.76 -20.96
C ASN A 58 35.49 2.01 -19.63
N THR A 59 34.62 1.07 -19.27
CA THR A 59 34.67 0.30 -18.01
C THR A 59 35.34 -1.05 -18.23
N ILE A 60 35.59 -1.82 -17.17
CA ILE A 60 36.17 -3.16 -17.30
C ILE A 60 35.06 -4.19 -17.55
N SER A 61 34.09 -4.27 -16.64
CA SER A 61 33.07 -5.32 -16.59
C SER A 61 31.92 -5.07 -17.56
N PHE A 62 31.63 -3.80 -17.86
CA PHE A 62 30.55 -3.42 -18.77
C PHE A 62 31.05 -3.09 -20.19
N SER A 63 32.35 -3.24 -20.46
CA SER A 63 32.96 -2.94 -21.77
C SER A 63 32.32 -3.71 -22.92
N ASN A 64 32.06 -5.00 -22.69
CA ASN A 64 31.54 -5.93 -23.68
C ASN A 64 30.01 -6.02 -23.69
N THR A 65 29.32 -5.19 -22.91
CA THR A 65 27.85 -5.23 -22.83
C THR A 65 27.25 -4.49 -24.03
N THR A 66 27.11 -5.19 -25.15
CA THR A 66 26.49 -4.64 -26.37
C THR A 66 24.98 -4.55 -26.23
N ASN A 67 24.36 -3.52 -26.82
CA ASN A 67 22.90 -3.38 -26.92
C ASN A 67 22.17 -3.41 -25.57
N SER A 68 22.81 -2.85 -24.54
CA SER A 68 22.28 -2.74 -23.19
C SER A 68 21.33 -1.55 -23.01
N THR A 69 20.52 -1.61 -21.96
CA THR A 69 19.77 -0.46 -21.40
C THR A 69 20.53 0.24 -20.28
N THR A 70 21.79 -0.13 -20.03
CA THR A 70 22.71 0.53 -19.09
C THR A 70 22.94 1.96 -19.52
N PHE A 71 22.64 2.91 -18.64
CA PHE A 71 22.78 4.34 -18.92
C PHE A 71 23.87 5.01 -18.07
N VAL A 72 24.31 4.38 -16.98
CA VAL A 72 25.48 4.86 -16.23
C VAL A 72 26.16 3.70 -15.52
N VAL A 73 27.48 3.78 -15.40
CA VAL A 73 28.32 2.88 -14.62
C VAL A 73 29.18 3.70 -13.67
N PHE A 74 29.19 3.31 -12.41
CA PHE A 74 30.02 3.89 -11.35
C PHE A 74 31.22 2.98 -11.15
N GLN A 75 32.41 3.55 -11.26
CA GLN A 75 33.67 2.89 -10.95
C GLN A 75 34.14 3.40 -9.60
N ILE A 76 34.41 2.47 -8.69
CA ILE A 76 34.67 2.76 -7.29
C ILE A 76 35.93 2.01 -6.88
N ILE A 77 36.91 2.72 -6.33
CA ILE A 77 38.06 2.11 -5.67
C ILE A 77 38.00 2.46 -4.19
N GLN A 78 38.05 1.46 -3.31
CA GLN A 78 38.00 1.61 -1.86
C GLN A 78 39.25 0.99 -1.22
N SER A 79 39.75 1.64 -0.19
CA SER A 79 40.78 1.09 0.69
C SER A 79 40.26 -0.16 1.40
N ARG A 80 41.11 -1.17 1.58
CA ARG A 80 40.71 -2.38 2.29
C ARG A 80 40.52 -2.15 3.80
N PRO A 81 39.64 -2.94 4.45
CA PRO A 81 39.47 -2.92 5.90
C PRO A 81 40.78 -3.07 6.68
N ASP A 82 41.75 -3.83 6.19
CA ASP A 82 43.04 -4.04 6.85
C ASP A 82 43.84 -2.73 7.00
N PHE A 83 43.88 -1.91 5.93
CA PHE A 83 44.48 -0.57 5.99
C PHE A 83 43.64 0.37 6.86
N LEU A 84 42.30 0.32 6.73
CA LEU A 84 41.38 1.17 7.51
C LEU A 84 41.49 0.95 9.03
N ASN A 85 41.76 -0.30 9.43
CA ASN A 85 41.88 -0.73 10.82
C ASN A 85 43.33 -0.72 11.34
N ASN A 86 44.25 -0.07 10.63
CA ASN A 86 45.66 0.05 11.00
C ASN A 86 46.38 -1.30 11.13
N VAL A 87 45.94 -2.33 10.38
CA VAL A 87 46.50 -3.69 10.42
C VAL A 87 47.66 -3.82 9.43
N SER A 88 47.56 -3.20 8.27
CA SER A 88 48.54 -3.32 7.18
C SER A 88 48.92 -1.98 6.56
N ASP A 89 50.11 -1.95 5.95
CA ASP A 89 50.66 -0.79 5.24
C ASP A 89 49.97 -0.61 3.87
N TRP A 90 49.69 0.64 3.49
CA TRP A 90 49.14 1.00 2.17
C TRP A 90 49.90 0.37 0.99
N SER A 91 51.23 0.40 1.00
CA SER A 91 52.10 -0.12 -0.07
C SER A 91 51.95 -1.63 -0.30
N THR A 92 51.49 -2.35 0.73
CA THR A 92 51.28 -3.81 0.69
C THR A 92 49.80 -4.20 0.61
N THR A 93 48.90 -3.24 0.80
CA THR A 93 47.45 -3.48 0.86
C THR A 93 46.81 -3.09 -0.46
N LEU A 94 46.46 -4.09 -1.28
CA LEU A 94 45.76 -3.85 -2.53
C LEU A 94 44.33 -3.34 -2.28
N PRO A 95 43.94 -2.17 -2.81
CA PRO A 95 42.57 -1.66 -2.73
C PRO A 95 41.56 -2.58 -3.41
N MET A 96 40.29 -2.42 -3.06
CA MET A 96 39.17 -3.10 -3.70
C MET A 96 38.58 -2.20 -4.79
N ALA A 97 38.32 -2.79 -5.96
CA ALA A 97 37.71 -2.11 -7.09
C ALA A 97 36.35 -2.76 -7.40
N THR A 98 35.32 -1.93 -7.57
CA THR A 98 33.94 -2.35 -7.84
C THR A 98 33.34 -1.48 -8.94
N GLU A 99 32.61 -2.11 -9.86
CA GLU A 99 31.80 -1.40 -10.85
C GLU A 99 30.32 -1.68 -10.62
N CYS A 100 29.51 -0.62 -10.55
CA CYS A 100 28.06 -0.71 -10.36
C CYS A 100 27.34 -0.01 -11.50
N GLY A 101 26.49 -0.72 -12.24
CA GLY A 101 25.75 -0.19 -13.38
C GLY A 101 24.27 0.04 -13.06
N LEU A 102 23.71 1.16 -13.51
CA LEU A 102 22.27 1.37 -13.56
C LEU A 102 21.77 1.21 -14.99
N TYR A 103 20.66 0.47 -15.13
CA TYR A 103 20.04 0.17 -16.41
C TYR A 103 18.52 0.31 -16.32
N PHE A 104 17.89 0.65 -17.44
CA PHE A 104 16.44 0.68 -17.52
C PHE A 104 15.86 -0.73 -17.61
N CYS A 105 14.77 -0.97 -16.87
CA CYS A 105 14.07 -2.25 -16.88
C CYS A 105 12.56 -2.06 -16.72
N ALA A 106 11.80 -3.04 -17.20
CA ALA A 106 10.39 -3.22 -16.89
C ALA A 106 10.29 -4.17 -15.69
N LYS A 107 9.46 -3.81 -14.70
CA LYS A 107 9.20 -4.64 -13.51
C LYS A 107 7.71 -4.99 -13.44
N MET A 108 7.42 -6.24 -13.11
CA MET A 108 6.08 -6.70 -12.76
C MET A 108 5.94 -6.71 -11.24
N TYR A 109 4.84 -6.15 -10.76
CA TYR A 109 4.55 -6.03 -9.34
C TYR A 109 3.29 -6.82 -8.98
N SER A 110 3.34 -7.50 -7.85
CA SER A 110 2.17 -7.94 -7.11
C SER A 110 1.89 -6.90 -6.04
N SER A 111 0.82 -6.13 -6.22
CA SER A 111 0.48 -4.99 -5.36
C SER A 111 -0.82 -5.27 -4.58
N SER A 112 -0.84 -4.94 -3.29
CA SER A 112 -2.02 -5.04 -2.43
C SER A 112 -2.05 -3.87 -1.46
N VAL A 113 -3.23 -3.32 -1.18
CA VAL A 113 -3.40 -2.27 -0.16
C VAL A 113 -4.00 -2.91 1.09
N VAL A 114 -3.25 -2.88 2.20
CA VAL A 114 -3.66 -3.42 3.50
C VAL A 114 -3.64 -2.26 4.49
N GLU A 115 -4.77 -1.98 5.14
CA GLU A 115 -4.91 -0.89 6.12
C GLU A 115 -4.50 0.50 5.60
N GLY A 116 -4.63 0.73 4.28
CA GLY A 116 -4.25 1.99 3.64
C GLY A 116 -2.77 2.08 3.25
N GLU A 117 -1.97 1.05 3.56
CA GLU A 117 -0.58 0.94 3.11
C GLU A 117 -0.47 0.08 1.85
N LEU A 118 0.22 0.61 0.83
CA LEU A 118 0.51 -0.11 -0.40
C LEU A 118 1.70 -1.05 -0.17
N GLN A 119 1.43 -2.36 -0.21
CA GLN A 119 2.43 -3.42 -0.18
C GLN A 119 2.66 -3.94 -1.60
N GLU A 120 3.92 -3.94 -2.05
CA GLU A 120 4.28 -4.39 -3.40
C GLU A 120 5.47 -5.33 -3.36
N ASN A 121 5.40 -6.40 -4.13
CA ASN A 121 6.53 -7.29 -4.35
C ASN A 121 6.84 -7.40 -5.84
N VAL A 122 8.12 -7.35 -6.20
CA VAL A 122 8.58 -7.54 -7.58
C VAL A 122 8.51 -9.02 -7.90
N THR A 123 7.66 -9.41 -8.84
CA THR A 123 7.51 -10.81 -9.26
C THR A 123 8.40 -11.17 -10.45
N ALA A 124 8.70 -10.19 -11.32
CA ALA A 124 9.58 -10.36 -12.46
C ALA A 124 10.19 -9.02 -12.91
N ALA A 125 11.32 -9.07 -13.61
CA ALA A 125 11.98 -7.91 -14.19
C ALA A 125 12.68 -8.26 -15.51
N TRP A 126 12.64 -7.33 -16.47
CA TRP A 126 13.23 -7.49 -17.79
C TRP A 126 13.95 -6.22 -18.23
N SER A 127 15.12 -6.36 -18.85
CA SER A 127 15.93 -5.26 -19.38
C SER A 127 16.25 -5.41 -20.86
N ASN A 128 15.54 -6.30 -21.56
CA ASN A 128 15.77 -6.55 -22.98
C ASN A 128 15.46 -5.28 -23.78
N ARG A 129 16.44 -4.78 -24.53
CA ARG A 129 16.27 -3.67 -25.47
C ARG A 129 15.73 -4.18 -26.81
N ASP A 130 14.78 -3.47 -27.44
CA ASP A 130 14.48 -3.72 -28.86
C ASP A 130 15.67 -3.24 -29.71
N PRO A 131 16.32 -4.10 -30.49
CA PRO A 131 17.46 -3.72 -31.34
C PRO A 131 17.14 -2.65 -32.39
N ARG A 132 15.86 -2.42 -32.69
CA ARG A 132 15.38 -1.40 -33.65
C ARG A 132 15.03 -0.07 -32.95
N SER A 133 15.15 0.00 -31.63
CA SER A 133 14.88 1.21 -30.85
C SER A 133 16.16 2.02 -30.58
N TYR A 134 15.97 3.30 -30.21
CA TYR A 134 17.05 4.23 -29.90
C TYR A 134 18.07 4.46 -31.03
N LYS A 135 17.57 4.49 -32.27
CA LYS A 135 18.38 4.65 -33.49
C LYS A 135 18.64 6.12 -33.79
N ALA A 136 19.86 6.42 -34.21
CA ALA A 136 20.24 7.75 -34.68
C ALA A 136 19.40 8.17 -35.90
N GLN A 137 18.96 9.43 -35.90
CA GLN A 137 18.16 10.05 -36.95
C GLN A 137 18.97 11.13 -37.66
N ASN A 138 18.73 11.31 -38.96
CA ASN A 138 19.41 12.31 -39.79
C ASN A 138 20.94 12.17 -39.78
N VAL A 139 21.44 10.94 -39.67
CA VAL A 139 22.86 10.62 -39.85
C VAL A 139 23.26 10.99 -41.27
N GLY A 140 24.44 11.60 -41.44
CA GLY A 140 24.90 12.14 -42.73
C GLY A 140 24.89 11.08 -43.84
N ARG A 141 25.01 11.52 -45.11
CA ARG A 141 24.94 10.61 -46.27
C ARG A 141 26.05 9.55 -46.33
N GLU A 142 27.09 9.69 -45.51
CA GLU A 142 28.29 8.84 -45.55
C GLU A 142 28.24 7.64 -44.61
N ILE A 143 27.35 7.62 -43.61
CA ILE A 143 27.25 6.52 -42.64
C ILE A 143 25.79 6.23 -42.28
N THR A 144 25.43 4.96 -42.23
CA THR A 144 24.08 4.54 -41.83
C THR A 144 23.92 4.62 -40.31
N PRO A 145 22.67 4.75 -39.79
CA PRO A 145 22.42 4.73 -38.35
C PRO A 145 22.92 3.46 -37.66
N ASP A 146 22.84 2.30 -38.33
CA ASP A 146 23.28 1.03 -37.77
C ASP A 146 24.81 0.93 -37.70
N GLU A 147 25.53 1.43 -38.73
CA GLU A 147 27.00 1.51 -38.70
C GLU A 147 27.48 2.47 -37.60
N TRP A 148 26.81 3.62 -37.45
CA TRP A 148 27.10 4.55 -36.37
C TRP A 148 26.89 3.91 -34.99
N ASP A 149 25.74 3.28 -34.75
CA ASP A 149 25.47 2.63 -33.47
C ASP A 149 26.44 1.46 -33.19
N GLN A 150 26.82 0.70 -34.22
CA GLN A 150 27.78 -0.40 -34.10
C GLN A 150 29.18 0.11 -33.71
N GLN A 151 29.62 1.24 -34.28
CA GLN A 151 30.91 1.85 -33.94
C GLN A 151 31.03 2.19 -32.44
N TYR A 152 29.90 2.53 -31.79
CA TYR A 152 29.85 2.90 -30.38
C TYR A 152 29.15 1.85 -29.50
N ASN A 153 29.19 0.57 -29.91
CA ASN A 153 28.64 -0.56 -29.14
C ASN A 153 27.18 -0.37 -28.68
N PHE A 154 26.38 0.36 -29.46
CA PHE A 154 25.00 0.72 -29.13
C PHE A 154 24.87 1.51 -27.82
N SER A 155 25.87 2.30 -27.44
CA SER A 155 25.82 3.19 -26.28
C SER A 155 24.57 4.08 -26.31
N LEU A 156 23.99 4.33 -25.14
CA LEU A 156 22.84 5.22 -25.01
C LEU A 156 23.23 6.71 -25.06
N TYR A 157 24.53 7.04 -25.07
CA TYR A 157 25.01 8.40 -25.22
C TYR A 157 26.45 8.45 -25.75
N ILE A 158 26.72 9.40 -26.64
CA ILE A 158 28.00 9.55 -27.37
C ILE A 158 28.56 10.99 -27.21
N GLY A 159 28.13 11.73 -26.19
CA GLY A 159 28.65 13.06 -25.91
C GLY A 159 28.13 14.14 -26.87
N SER A 160 28.96 15.13 -27.17
CA SER A 160 28.63 16.27 -28.05
C SER A 160 28.45 15.89 -29.53
N GLN A 161 28.81 14.67 -29.91
CA GLN A 161 28.67 14.15 -31.27
C GLN A 161 27.39 13.31 -31.46
N ASP A 162 26.56 13.19 -30.42
CA ASP A 162 25.37 12.34 -30.49
C ASP A 162 24.26 12.96 -31.35
N TYR A 163 23.53 12.10 -32.07
CA TYR A 163 22.43 12.50 -32.95
C TYR A 163 21.10 12.58 -32.18
N VAL A 164 20.11 13.22 -32.78
CA VAL A 164 18.71 13.00 -32.36
C VAL A 164 18.37 11.53 -32.60
N ARG A 165 17.71 10.89 -31.64
CA ARG A 165 17.41 9.45 -31.64
C ARG A 165 15.92 9.20 -31.48
N SER A 166 15.45 8.06 -31.96
CA SER A 166 14.14 7.54 -31.55
C SER A 166 14.13 7.16 -30.07
N ASP A 167 12.94 6.95 -29.52
CA ASP A 167 12.81 6.47 -28.13
C ASP A 167 13.41 5.08 -27.95
N LEU A 168 13.98 4.84 -26.77
CA LEU A 168 14.46 3.53 -26.35
C LEU A 168 13.24 2.67 -26.01
N GLN A 169 13.26 1.40 -26.43
CA GLN A 169 12.21 0.45 -26.06
C GLN A 169 12.77 -0.70 -25.23
N VAL A 170 12.21 -0.89 -24.04
CA VAL A 170 12.36 -2.11 -23.25
C VAL A 170 11.25 -3.06 -23.62
N ILE A 171 11.57 -4.32 -23.88
CA ILE A 171 10.64 -5.36 -24.33
C ILE A 171 10.58 -6.52 -23.33
N ILE A 172 9.39 -7.08 -23.17
CA ILE A 172 9.20 -8.36 -22.49
C ILE A 172 9.10 -9.42 -23.59
N PRO A 173 10.02 -10.40 -23.65
CA PRO A 173 9.95 -11.49 -24.63
C PRO A 173 8.62 -12.26 -24.51
N GLU A 174 8.07 -12.74 -25.64
CA GLU A 174 6.75 -13.39 -25.66
C GLU A 174 6.72 -14.69 -24.83
N GLU A 175 7.82 -15.44 -24.82
CA GLU A 175 8.01 -16.64 -23.99
C GLU A 175 7.91 -16.29 -22.50
N GLU A 176 8.61 -15.24 -22.09
CA GLU A 176 8.59 -14.73 -20.72
C GLU A 176 7.22 -14.22 -20.33
N ALA A 177 6.57 -13.44 -21.20
CA ALA A 177 5.20 -12.95 -20.98
C ALA A 177 4.22 -14.10 -20.77
N THR A 178 4.34 -15.18 -21.56
CA THR A 178 3.51 -16.38 -21.41
C THR A 178 3.82 -17.12 -20.11
N ARG A 179 5.11 -17.23 -19.74
CA ARG A 179 5.59 -17.90 -18.52
C ARG A 179 5.01 -17.28 -17.24
N VAL A 180 4.92 -15.95 -17.20
CA VAL A 180 4.37 -15.22 -16.04
C VAL A 180 2.86 -14.93 -16.18
N GLY A 181 2.22 -15.41 -17.24
CA GLY A 181 0.78 -15.26 -17.45
C GLY A 181 0.31 -13.84 -17.76
N LEU A 182 1.15 -13.01 -18.39
CA LEU A 182 0.72 -11.70 -18.87
C LEU A 182 -0.40 -11.85 -19.91
N SER A 183 -1.47 -11.07 -19.75
CA SER A 183 -2.58 -11.05 -20.71
C SER A 183 -2.11 -10.49 -22.06
N LYS A 184 -2.79 -10.89 -23.14
CA LYS A 184 -2.51 -10.36 -24.51
C LYS A 184 -2.71 -8.85 -24.61
N ASP A 185 -3.59 -8.29 -23.78
CA ASP A 185 -3.93 -6.86 -23.80
C ASP A 185 -2.98 -6.00 -22.96
N GLN A 186 -2.06 -6.61 -22.21
CA GLN A 186 -1.08 -5.86 -21.40
C GLN A 186 0.10 -5.36 -22.24
N PRO A 187 0.66 -4.19 -21.93
CA PRO A 187 1.81 -3.65 -22.64
C PRO A 187 3.04 -4.55 -22.43
N LYS A 188 3.65 -4.98 -23.53
CA LYS A 188 4.90 -5.77 -23.55
C LYS A 188 6.11 -4.94 -23.99
N ARG A 189 5.89 -3.66 -24.29
CA ARG A 189 6.88 -2.74 -24.84
C ARG A 189 6.73 -1.41 -24.11
N PHE A 190 7.84 -0.88 -23.63
CA PHE A 190 7.88 0.33 -22.82
C PHE A 190 8.84 1.33 -23.46
N ASN A 191 8.33 2.50 -23.81
CA ASN A 191 9.12 3.56 -24.42
C ASN A 191 9.77 4.42 -23.34
N ILE A 192 11.02 4.81 -23.57
CA ILE A 192 11.76 5.75 -22.74
C ILE A 192 12.30 6.81 -23.68
N SER A 193 11.87 8.05 -23.45
CA SER A 193 12.21 9.14 -24.36
C SER A 193 13.71 9.45 -24.35
N GLN A 194 14.24 9.90 -25.49
CA GLN A 194 15.63 10.36 -25.56
C GLN A 194 15.91 11.48 -24.53
N ALA A 195 14.95 12.39 -24.35
CA ALA A 195 15.07 13.48 -23.38
C ALA A 195 15.20 12.95 -21.95
N THR A 196 14.41 11.94 -21.56
CA THR A 196 14.53 11.29 -20.25
C THR A 196 15.92 10.69 -20.04
N ILE A 197 16.45 9.99 -21.04
CA ILE A 197 17.79 9.36 -20.97
C ILE A 197 18.87 10.44 -20.81
N GLN A 198 18.87 11.45 -21.68
CA GLN A 198 19.88 12.51 -21.67
C GLN A 198 19.83 13.34 -20.39
N THR A 199 18.64 13.74 -19.93
CA THR A 199 18.50 14.53 -18.69
C THR A 199 18.92 13.72 -17.45
N THR A 200 18.56 12.44 -17.39
CA THR A 200 18.96 11.56 -16.27
C THR A 200 20.47 11.36 -16.25
N MET A 201 21.05 11.01 -17.40
CA MET A 201 22.50 10.85 -17.53
C MET A 201 23.23 12.14 -17.20
N ASN A 202 22.81 13.27 -17.77
CA ASN A 202 23.42 14.57 -17.51
C ASN A 202 23.36 14.96 -16.03
N TRP A 203 22.24 14.68 -15.35
CA TRP A 203 22.15 14.92 -13.90
C TRP A 203 23.18 14.07 -13.14
N ILE A 204 23.30 12.78 -13.44
CA ILE A 204 24.27 11.90 -12.77
C ILE A 204 25.69 12.33 -13.09
N THR A 205 26.02 12.62 -14.34
CA THR A 205 27.36 13.09 -14.72
C THR A 205 27.62 14.53 -14.29
N THR A 206 26.63 15.34 -13.92
CA THR A 206 26.92 16.65 -13.33
C THR A 206 27.29 16.52 -11.85
N LYS A 207 26.75 15.50 -11.18
CA LYS A 207 27.04 15.19 -9.76
C LYS A 207 28.29 14.35 -9.59
N PHE A 208 28.45 13.36 -10.46
CA PHE A 208 29.55 12.40 -10.51
C PHE A 208 30.28 12.54 -11.85
N ALA A 209 30.66 13.76 -12.22
CA ALA A 209 31.37 14.08 -13.46
C ALA A 209 32.45 13.06 -13.85
N PRO A 210 32.89 13.05 -15.12
CA PRO A 210 34.12 12.32 -15.46
C PRO A 210 35.31 12.78 -14.60
N ASP A 211 35.20 13.90 -13.88
CA ASP A 211 36.09 14.31 -12.81
C ASP A 211 36.00 13.38 -11.60
N GLN A 212 37.15 12.85 -11.20
CA GLN A 212 37.28 11.91 -10.09
C GLN A 212 36.93 12.59 -8.75
N ILE A 213 36.08 11.95 -7.96
CA ILE A 213 35.73 12.41 -6.61
C ILE A 213 36.54 11.62 -5.58
N TYR A 214 37.36 12.34 -4.82
CA TYR A 214 38.18 11.81 -3.74
C TYR A 214 37.44 11.93 -2.40
N VAL A 215 37.30 10.83 -1.67
CA VAL A 215 36.64 10.80 -0.36
C VAL A 215 37.69 10.50 0.74
N PRO A 216 38.13 11.51 1.51
CA PRO A 216 39.12 11.36 2.56
C PRO A 216 38.54 10.82 3.88
N GLY A 217 39.38 10.14 4.65
CA GLY A 217 39.03 9.50 5.93
C GLY A 217 39.04 10.42 7.14
N LYS A 218 39.61 11.63 7.01
CA LYS A 218 39.52 12.74 7.98
C LYS A 218 39.49 14.06 7.23
N ALA A 219 38.30 14.54 6.89
CA ALA A 219 38.13 15.92 6.43
C ALA A 219 38.26 16.86 7.63
N THR A 220 39.49 17.26 7.98
CA THR A 220 39.68 18.33 8.96
C THR A 220 39.33 19.64 8.28
N TYR A 221 38.20 20.23 8.67
CA TYR A 221 37.69 21.48 8.11
C TYR A 221 38.62 22.65 8.49
N ASN A 222 39.62 22.95 7.66
CA ASN A 222 40.26 24.27 7.52
C ASN A 222 41.41 24.24 6.50
N VAL A 223 41.12 24.03 5.22
CA VAL A 223 41.99 24.56 4.16
C VAL A 223 41.24 24.72 2.86
N SER A 224 41.58 25.79 2.17
CA SER A 224 41.24 26.22 0.80
C SER A 224 41.57 25.22 -0.32
N SER A 225 41.77 23.92 -0.05
CA SER A 225 41.86 22.91 -1.10
C SER A 225 40.45 22.55 -1.55
N GLY A 226 40.08 22.91 -2.78
CA GLY A 226 38.77 22.68 -3.39
C GLY A 226 38.36 21.21 -3.60
N VAL A 227 38.74 20.29 -2.71
CA VAL A 227 38.23 18.92 -2.68
C VAL A 227 36.89 18.93 -1.96
N VAL A 228 35.83 19.11 -2.72
CA VAL A 228 34.45 19.04 -2.23
C VAL A 228 34.14 17.57 -1.97
N ASN A 229 33.86 17.20 -0.72
CA ASN A 229 33.13 15.98 -0.45
C ASN A 229 31.74 16.15 -1.06
N ASP A 230 31.53 15.67 -2.29
CA ASP A 230 30.19 15.60 -2.84
C ASP A 230 29.38 14.60 -1.99
N GLY A 231 28.27 15.06 -1.42
CA GLY A 231 27.48 14.29 -0.46
C GLY A 231 27.14 12.88 -0.96
N PRO A 232 26.65 12.72 -2.21
CA PRO A 232 26.43 11.41 -2.83
C PRO A 232 27.69 10.54 -2.95
N GLY A 233 28.82 11.10 -3.38
CA GLY A 233 30.10 10.39 -3.48
C GLY A 233 30.60 9.87 -2.13
N GLN A 234 30.44 10.67 -1.07
CA GLN A 234 30.80 10.28 0.29
C GLN A 234 29.92 9.13 0.82
N VAL A 235 28.60 9.17 0.57
CA VAL A 235 27.69 8.10 1.00
C VAL A 235 28.01 6.78 0.31
N ILE A 236 28.27 6.81 -1.00
CA ILE A 236 28.65 5.60 -1.76
C ILE A 236 30.01 5.09 -1.31
N GLY A 237 31.01 5.97 -1.19
CA GLY A 237 32.37 5.61 -0.79
C GLY A 237 32.46 5.00 0.62
N ASN A 238 31.59 5.43 1.53
CA ASN A 238 31.51 4.93 2.91
C ASN A 238 30.54 3.75 3.08
N SER A 239 29.91 3.28 2.00
CA SER A 239 29.00 2.16 2.07
C SER A 239 29.74 0.85 2.32
N SER A 240 29.29 0.09 3.31
CA SER A 240 29.78 -1.27 3.59
C SER A 240 29.21 -2.31 2.62
N ASP A 241 28.05 -2.04 2.03
CA ASP A 241 27.38 -2.89 1.05
C ASP A 241 26.91 -2.06 -0.14
N LEU A 242 27.78 -2.01 -1.15
CA LEU A 242 27.51 -1.34 -2.41
C LEU A 242 26.32 -1.97 -3.14
N ASN A 243 26.13 -3.29 -3.05
CA ASN A 243 25.00 -3.95 -3.71
C ASN A 243 23.66 -3.48 -3.12
N ALA A 244 23.53 -3.46 -1.80
CA ALA A 244 22.34 -2.93 -1.12
C ALA A 244 22.13 -1.44 -1.44
N THR A 245 23.21 -0.66 -1.48
CA THR A 245 23.16 0.78 -1.77
C THR A 245 22.66 1.06 -3.19
N PHE A 246 23.23 0.40 -4.20
CA PHE A 246 22.79 0.55 -5.58
C PHE A 246 21.38 -0.02 -5.81
N SER A 247 20.99 -1.07 -5.10
CA SER A 247 19.60 -1.56 -5.09
C SER A 247 18.64 -0.51 -4.51
N ALA A 248 19.01 0.17 -3.43
CA ALA A 248 18.20 1.24 -2.83
C ALA A 248 18.09 2.46 -3.76
N VAL A 249 19.19 2.84 -4.42
CA VAL A 249 19.19 3.92 -5.43
C VAL A 249 18.25 3.56 -6.59
N ALA A 250 18.36 2.36 -7.15
CA ALA A 250 17.49 1.91 -8.23
C ALA A 250 16.01 1.89 -7.83
N ASN A 251 15.69 1.45 -6.60
CA ASN A 251 14.33 1.46 -6.09
C ASN A 251 13.80 2.88 -5.87
N SER A 252 14.60 3.79 -5.31
CA SER A 252 14.24 5.20 -5.12
C SER A 252 13.95 5.88 -6.45
N MET A 253 14.80 5.68 -7.46
CA MET A 253 14.58 6.18 -8.82
C MET A 253 13.30 5.59 -9.43
N THR A 254 13.04 4.29 -9.23
CA THR A 254 11.81 3.64 -9.71
C THR A 254 10.56 4.28 -9.10
N VAL A 255 10.55 4.49 -7.78
CA VAL A 255 9.43 5.13 -7.06
C VAL A 255 9.24 6.56 -7.53
N TYR A 256 10.33 7.32 -7.70
CA TYR A 256 10.27 8.69 -8.20
C TYR A 256 9.68 8.73 -9.63
N MET A 257 10.22 7.93 -10.56
CA MET A 257 9.71 7.84 -11.94
C MET A 257 8.23 7.48 -11.97
N ARG A 258 7.79 6.54 -11.12
CA ARG A 258 6.39 6.14 -11.01
C ARG A 258 5.50 7.26 -10.47
N ASN A 259 5.94 7.97 -9.42
CA ASN A 259 5.13 8.99 -8.75
C ASN A 259 5.09 10.32 -9.51
N THR A 260 6.13 10.64 -10.28
CA THR A 260 6.20 11.87 -11.10
C THR A 260 5.47 11.73 -12.44
N GLY A 261 5.08 10.52 -12.84
CA GLY A 261 4.27 10.29 -14.04
C GLY A 261 2.95 11.07 -13.99
N LEU A 262 2.84 12.10 -14.83
CA LEU A 262 1.68 13.01 -14.92
C LEU A 262 0.39 12.32 -15.37
N GLU A 263 0.49 11.11 -15.93
CA GLU A 263 -0.63 10.27 -16.39
C GLU A 263 -0.61 8.91 -15.69
N SER A 264 -0.70 8.90 -14.36
CA SER A 264 -0.95 7.64 -13.65
C SER A 264 -2.36 7.17 -13.99
N ILE A 265 -2.49 6.31 -15.00
CA ILE A 265 -3.72 5.56 -15.25
C ILE A 265 -3.93 4.70 -14.00
N PRO A 266 -4.94 4.97 -13.17
CA PRO A 266 -5.12 4.23 -11.93
C PRO A 266 -5.37 2.76 -12.28
N GLN A 267 -4.64 1.87 -11.61
CA GLN A 267 -4.90 0.45 -11.71
C GLN A 267 -6.03 0.09 -10.73
N TYR A 268 -7.12 -0.45 -11.25
CA TYR A 268 -8.26 -0.85 -10.44
C TYR A 268 -8.01 -2.24 -9.84
N GLY A 269 -8.24 -2.37 -8.53
CA GLY A 269 -8.18 -3.63 -7.80
C GLY A 269 -9.51 -3.98 -7.16
N THR A 270 -9.64 -5.21 -6.68
CA THR A 270 -10.79 -5.64 -5.87
C THR A 270 -10.55 -5.31 -4.40
N THR A 271 -11.48 -4.59 -3.77
CA THR A 271 -11.44 -4.33 -2.33
C THR A 271 -12.43 -5.22 -1.58
N GLN A 272 -12.05 -5.71 -0.40
CA GLN A 272 -12.96 -6.43 0.49
C GLN A 272 -13.51 -5.45 1.53
N THR A 273 -14.83 -5.41 1.67
CA THR A 273 -15.49 -4.57 2.66
C THR A 273 -16.18 -5.44 3.71
N TRP A 274 -16.15 -4.99 4.96
CA TRP A 274 -16.90 -5.64 6.03
C TRP A 274 -18.40 -5.41 5.80
N VAL A 275 -19.13 -6.47 5.46
CA VAL A 275 -20.59 -6.44 5.32
C VAL A 275 -21.22 -7.16 6.51
N LEU A 276 -22.11 -6.48 7.22
CA LEU A 276 -22.91 -7.07 8.28
C LEU A 276 -23.96 -8.01 7.68
N TYR A 277 -23.82 -9.32 7.91
CA TYR A 277 -24.85 -10.30 7.57
C TYR A 277 -25.76 -10.54 8.78
N PHE A 278 -27.01 -10.10 8.68
CA PHE A 278 -28.04 -10.41 9.69
C PHE A 278 -28.75 -11.71 9.34
N ARG A 279 -28.67 -12.70 10.24
CA ARG A 279 -29.49 -13.92 10.14
C ARG A 279 -30.76 -13.75 10.97
N ILE A 280 -31.86 -13.37 10.32
CA ILE A 280 -33.17 -13.26 10.99
C ILE A 280 -33.67 -14.67 11.33
N ARG A 281 -33.83 -14.96 12.62
CA ARG A 281 -34.37 -16.23 13.11
C ARG A 281 -35.88 -16.09 13.30
N TRP A 282 -36.64 -16.38 12.24
CA TRP A 282 -38.12 -16.33 12.24
C TRP A 282 -38.78 -17.21 13.31
N ALA A 283 -38.09 -18.24 13.82
CA ALA A 283 -38.60 -19.10 14.88
C ALA A 283 -39.01 -18.33 16.16
N PHE A 284 -38.39 -17.18 16.45
CA PHE A 284 -38.76 -16.35 17.60
C PHE A 284 -40.09 -15.60 17.43
N LEU A 285 -40.65 -15.54 16.22
CA LEU A 285 -42.01 -15.02 15.99
C LEU A 285 -43.10 -16.06 16.25
N ALA A 286 -42.75 -17.35 16.39
CA ALA A 286 -43.74 -18.40 16.63
C ALA A 286 -44.46 -18.25 17.99
N PRO A 287 -43.78 -17.99 19.13
CA PRO A 287 -44.47 -17.83 20.41
C PRO A 287 -45.56 -16.74 20.45
N PRO A 288 -45.31 -15.48 20.03
CA PRO A 288 -46.36 -14.47 20.05
C PRO A 288 -47.50 -14.78 19.07
N LEU A 289 -47.22 -15.38 17.90
CA LEU A 289 -48.26 -15.80 16.95
C LEU A 289 -49.13 -16.94 17.49
N VAL A 290 -48.53 -17.92 18.17
CA VAL A 290 -49.29 -19.01 18.79
C VAL A 290 -50.16 -18.47 19.93
N LEU A 291 -49.63 -17.58 20.76
CA LEU A 291 -50.37 -16.93 21.84
C LEU A 291 -51.57 -16.13 21.32
N THR A 292 -51.42 -15.37 20.23
CA THR A 292 -52.53 -14.62 19.65
C THR A 292 -53.60 -15.53 19.06
N VAL A 293 -53.21 -16.58 18.34
CA VAL A 293 -54.15 -17.57 17.77
C VAL A 293 -54.92 -18.30 18.87
N VAL A 294 -54.23 -18.77 19.92
CA VAL A 294 -54.88 -19.43 21.06
C VAL A 294 -55.83 -18.47 21.78
N GLY A 295 -55.44 -17.21 21.98
CA GLY A 295 -56.30 -16.19 22.57
C GLY A 295 -57.57 -15.93 21.75
N CYS A 296 -57.44 -15.83 20.41
CA CYS A 296 -58.59 -15.69 19.52
C CYS A 296 -59.51 -16.92 19.59
N LEU A 297 -58.96 -18.13 19.54
CA LEU A 297 -59.74 -19.37 19.64
C LEU A 297 -60.48 -19.47 20.96
N PHE A 298 -59.84 -19.10 22.07
CA PHE A 298 -60.48 -19.05 23.38
C PHE A 298 -61.66 -18.07 23.38
N LEU A 299 -61.50 -16.86 22.83
CA LEU A 299 -62.60 -15.90 22.72
C LEU A 299 -63.75 -16.38 21.83
N PHE A 300 -63.46 -17.03 20.71
CA PHE A 300 -64.51 -17.60 19.86
C PHE A 300 -65.24 -18.73 20.57
N TYR A 301 -64.51 -19.60 21.27
CA TYR A 301 -65.09 -20.68 22.04
C TYR A 301 -65.99 -20.14 23.14
N THR A 302 -65.55 -19.13 23.90
CA THR A 302 -66.38 -18.53 24.94
C THR A 302 -67.64 -17.92 24.34
N ILE A 303 -67.55 -17.12 23.27
CA ILE A 303 -68.72 -16.52 22.60
C ILE A 303 -69.70 -17.59 22.11
N TRP A 304 -69.19 -18.65 21.47
CA TRP A 304 -70.02 -19.76 20.99
C TRP A 304 -70.74 -20.43 22.16
N GLU A 305 -70.02 -20.74 23.23
CA GLU A 305 -70.58 -21.42 24.40
C GLU A 305 -71.65 -20.58 25.07
N THR A 306 -71.42 -19.26 25.28
CA THR A 306 -72.45 -18.36 25.83
C THR A 306 -73.68 -18.27 24.94
N GLN A 307 -73.51 -18.21 23.62
CA GLN A 307 -74.63 -18.19 22.67
C GLN A 307 -75.41 -19.51 22.69
N SER A 308 -74.70 -20.65 22.71
CA SER A 308 -75.33 -21.98 22.71
C SER A 308 -76.13 -22.27 23.98
N LEU A 309 -75.69 -21.72 25.11
CA LEU A 309 -76.36 -21.83 26.40
C LEU A 309 -77.50 -20.81 26.58
N GLY A 310 -77.74 -19.94 25.57
CA GLY A 310 -78.81 -18.94 25.62
C GLY A 310 -78.61 -17.89 26.73
N LEU A 311 -77.39 -17.73 27.23
CA LEU A 311 -77.10 -16.82 28.33
C LEU A 311 -77.01 -15.40 27.79
N VAL A 312 -78.01 -14.58 28.12
CA VAL A 312 -78.01 -13.14 27.83
C VAL A 312 -76.84 -12.50 28.56
N ALA A 313 -76.11 -11.61 27.87
CA ALA A 313 -74.98 -10.89 28.45
C ALA A 313 -75.43 -10.13 29.70
N TRP A 314 -75.07 -10.67 30.87
CA TRP A 314 -75.49 -10.23 32.21
C TRP A 314 -75.15 -8.76 32.54
N LYS A 315 -74.34 -8.12 31.70
CA LYS A 315 -73.78 -6.78 31.92
C LYS A 315 -74.84 -5.67 31.96
N GLU A 316 -76.04 -5.87 31.39
CA GLU A 316 -77.04 -4.80 31.24
C GLU A 316 -78.28 -4.95 32.16
N SER A 317 -78.44 -6.05 32.90
CA SER A 317 -79.68 -6.29 33.67
C SER A 317 -79.51 -6.01 35.17
N THR A 318 -79.90 -4.80 35.60
CA THR A 318 -80.04 -4.44 37.03
C THR A 318 -81.11 -5.25 37.75
N LEU A 319 -81.98 -5.93 36.99
CA LEU A 319 -83.03 -6.81 37.50
C LEU A 319 -82.45 -8.08 38.12
N ALA A 320 -81.29 -8.56 37.66
CA ALA A 320 -80.64 -9.76 38.19
C ALA A 320 -80.11 -9.56 39.62
N THR A 321 -79.59 -8.38 39.94
CA THR A 321 -79.15 -8.05 41.31
C THR A 321 -80.36 -7.83 42.24
N LEU A 322 -81.43 -7.21 41.75
CA LEU A 322 -82.68 -7.01 42.51
C LEU A 322 -83.44 -8.32 42.78
N ALA A 323 -83.43 -9.27 41.84
CA ALA A 323 -84.04 -10.59 41.99
C ALA A 323 -83.52 -11.35 43.23
N HIS A 324 -82.29 -11.09 43.67
CA HIS A 324 -81.71 -11.74 44.85
C HIS A 324 -82.23 -11.20 46.20
N GLY A 325 -82.97 -10.08 46.21
CA GLY A 325 -83.54 -9.46 47.42
C GLY A 325 -85.06 -9.61 47.59
N LEU A 326 -85.76 -10.16 46.58
CA LEU A 326 -87.22 -10.37 46.58
C LEU A 326 -87.63 -11.58 47.42
N ASP A 327 -88.89 -11.70 47.84
CA ASP A 327 -89.37 -12.89 48.53
C ASP A 327 -89.43 -14.12 47.59
N ILE A 328 -89.50 -15.32 48.14
CA ILE A 328 -89.42 -16.57 47.38
C ILE A 328 -90.54 -16.74 46.35
N LEU A 329 -91.75 -16.23 46.63
CA LEU A 329 -92.88 -16.34 45.71
C LEU A 329 -92.72 -15.38 44.55
N THR A 330 -92.28 -14.15 44.82
CA THR A 330 -92.04 -13.16 43.76
C THR A 330 -90.84 -13.52 42.90
N ARG A 331 -89.78 -14.12 43.49
CA ARG A 331 -88.67 -14.71 42.70
C ARG A 331 -89.13 -15.85 41.80
N ALA A 332 -90.01 -16.72 42.29
CA ALA A 332 -90.56 -17.82 41.47
C ALA A 332 -91.39 -17.27 40.30
N LYS A 333 -92.25 -16.27 40.56
CA LYS A 333 -93.06 -15.58 39.55
C LYS A 333 -92.20 -14.87 38.49
N LEU A 334 -91.13 -14.18 38.91
CA LEU A 334 -90.18 -13.56 37.98
C LEU A 334 -89.36 -14.59 37.20
N ARG A 335 -89.06 -15.76 37.79
CA ARG A 335 -88.36 -16.84 37.10
C ARG A 335 -89.22 -17.49 36.01
N ASP A 336 -90.51 -17.67 36.26
CA ASP A 336 -91.46 -18.13 35.24
C ASP A 336 -91.63 -17.06 34.13
N ALA A 337 -91.76 -15.78 34.50
CA ALA A 337 -91.83 -14.69 33.52
C ALA A 337 -90.56 -14.55 32.66
N TYR A 338 -89.38 -14.85 33.23
CA TYR A 338 -88.09 -14.90 32.51
C TYR A 338 -88.03 -16.05 31.50
N GLN A 339 -88.63 -17.20 31.81
CA GLN A 339 -88.72 -18.31 30.86
C GLN A 339 -89.67 -18.02 29.68
N ASP A 340 -90.66 -17.16 29.90
CA ASP A 340 -91.66 -16.75 28.89
C ASP A 340 -91.26 -15.46 28.14
N GLY A 341 -90.09 -14.87 28.43
CA GLY A 341 -89.58 -13.65 27.79
C GLY A 341 -90.41 -12.38 28.06
N THR A 342 -91.19 -12.38 29.16
CA THR A 342 -92.06 -11.27 29.56
C THR A 342 -91.59 -10.56 30.83
N GLU A 343 -90.31 -10.75 31.20
CA GLU A 343 -89.77 -10.34 32.50
C GLU A 343 -89.89 -8.83 32.77
N GLU A 344 -89.66 -7.99 31.76
CA GLU A 344 -89.73 -6.54 31.95
C GLU A 344 -91.16 -6.05 32.20
N LYS A 345 -92.14 -6.72 31.57
CA LYS A 345 -93.55 -6.41 31.75
C LYS A 345 -94.03 -6.83 33.14
N SER A 346 -93.70 -8.05 33.57
CA SER A 346 -94.05 -8.54 34.91
C SER A 346 -93.34 -7.75 36.01
N ALA A 347 -92.09 -7.33 35.81
CA ALA A 347 -91.35 -6.54 36.79
C ALA A 347 -91.93 -5.14 36.99
N ARG A 348 -92.49 -4.50 35.94
CA ARG A 348 -93.15 -3.20 36.05
C ARG A 348 -94.47 -3.24 36.82
N GLU A 349 -95.12 -4.41 36.88
CA GLU A 349 -96.40 -4.59 37.56
C GLU A 349 -96.23 -4.93 39.05
N ILE A 350 -95.04 -5.41 39.46
CA ILE A 350 -94.75 -5.78 40.84
C ILE A 350 -94.39 -4.52 41.64
N THR A 351 -95.26 -4.13 42.56
CA THR A 351 -94.95 -3.11 43.57
C THR A 351 -94.43 -3.82 44.81
N ALA A 352 -93.17 -3.62 45.18
CA ALA A 352 -92.56 -4.29 46.32
C ALA A 352 -92.43 -3.38 47.56
N ARG A 353 -92.61 -3.94 48.74
CA ARG A 353 -92.39 -3.30 50.04
C ARG A 353 -91.39 -4.12 50.85
N VAL A 354 -90.55 -3.42 51.61
CA VAL A 354 -89.63 -4.08 52.54
C VAL A 354 -90.39 -4.57 53.77
N GLU A 355 -90.33 -5.87 54.03
CA GLU A 355 -90.86 -6.50 55.23
C GLU A 355 -89.77 -7.26 55.97
N LYS A 356 -89.93 -7.36 57.30
CA LYS A 356 -88.98 -8.07 58.15
C LYS A 356 -89.39 -9.55 58.23
N SER A 357 -88.65 -10.39 57.53
CA SER A 357 -88.79 -11.84 57.51
C SER A 357 -87.87 -12.48 58.57
N TRP A 358 -88.11 -13.74 58.89
CA TRP A 358 -87.32 -14.50 59.87
C TRP A 358 -85.84 -14.64 59.45
N GLY A 359 -85.53 -14.51 58.15
CA GLY A 359 -84.18 -14.59 57.58
C GLY A 359 -83.49 -13.24 57.29
N GLY A 360 -84.17 -12.10 57.50
CA GLY A 360 -83.65 -10.77 57.15
C GLY A 360 -84.71 -9.81 56.61
N LEU A 361 -84.28 -8.69 56.02
CA LEU A 361 -85.17 -7.78 55.28
C LEU A 361 -85.40 -8.36 53.89
N GLU A 362 -86.67 -8.61 53.53
CA GLU A 362 -87.06 -9.13 52.21
C GLU A 362 -88.00 -8.14 51.52
N LEU A 363 -87.91 -8.03 50.19
CA LEU A 363 -88.81 -7.24 49.38
C LEU A 363 -90.02 -8.11 48.97
N CYS A 364 -91.18 -7.86 49.56
CA CYS A 364 -92.43 -8.60 49.32
C CYS A 364 -93.37 -7.83 48.37
N GLU A 365 -94.05 -8.52 47.46
CA GLU A 365 -95.08 -7.92 46.58
C GLU A 365 -96.29 -7.42 47.39
N VAL A 366 -96.67 -6.15 47.19
CA VAL A 366 -97.84 -5.51 47.81
C VAL A 366 -99.09 -5.91 47.03
N ARG A 367 -100.01 -6.65 47.65
CA ARG A 367 -101.29 -6.99 47.03
C ARG A 367 -102.30 -5.84 47.20
N PRO A 368 -103.07 -5.47 46.17
CA PRO A 368 -104.16 -4.51 46.33
C PRO A 368 -105.26 -5.11 47.22
N SER A 369 -105.75 -4.30 48.16
CA SER A 369 -106.85 -4.62 49.08
C SER A 369 -108.21 -4.64 48.41
#